data_AF-A0A2B7Z2A2-F1
#
_entry.id   AF-A0A2B7Z2A2-F1
#
_cell.length_a   1.000
_cell.length_b   1.000
_cell.length_c   1.000
_cell.angle_alpha   90.00
_cell.angle_beta   90.00
_cell.angle_gamma   90.00
#
_symmetry.space_group_name_H-M   'P 1'
#
loop_
_entity.id
_entity.type
_entity.pdbx_description
1 polymer ?
#
loop_
_entity_poly.entity_id
_entity_poly.type
_entity_poly.pdbx_seq_one_letter_code
_entity_poly.pdbx_strand_id
1 'polypeptide(L)'
;MARIFLLPGIFPLLLILTQAITAQGAVRGVHASGPLEDSVRISPLAKCASCPTKEEITAPGVGFALEMGYGTAALRLHDGKYQTVARVEGDEAYTSLLRSLAMGPKYREPDNDASPWEKMKYLKERAQRLLNKAMGRPATPQSAVLGDMVSKLRSKTEAALGDGQNVTAAVLSSPEKIRLTSEELNDALDYLEIRNLMAEPDDIGELYAGSAAYAGFGLGLCKNYTDPEACRQEEREFLDDWVIYLDFSDYSLSGTVKRFFLGVRNGVDYYSWIEPGLGLERLKEMEETEYWTAVTAHIHRMVERFGEVVSRLMFTGPSAADPRFEEAVKNAFRQRAGLSDESQIVDRDGGKGQVQDFVFATAKGAAEFAKRRQEVRCVEDEECKPIRNAWLEEGKRQMGLGPQIVLHA
;
A
#
# COMPACT_ATOMS: atom_id res chain seq x y z
N MET A 1 53.23 -18.74 -30.41
CA MET A 1 52.33 -17.95 -31.27
C MET A 1 50.90 -18.38 -30.99
N ALA A 2 50.20 -17.68 -30.10
CA ALA A 2 48.80 -17.92 -29.78
C ALA A 2 47.96 -16.80 -30.41
N ARG A 3 47.03 -17.16 -31.30
CA ARG A 3 46.10 -16.21 -31.94
C ARG A 3 44.88 -16.04 -31.03
N ILE A 4 44.74 -14.85 -30.47
CA ILE A 4 43.54 -14.40 -29.75
C ILE A 4 42.52 -13.96 -30.81
N PHE A 5 41.37 -14.65 -30.86
CA PHE A 5 40.21 -14.22 -31.64
C PHE A 5 39.42 -13.20 -30.80
N LEU A 6 39.40 -11.95 -31.25
CA LEU A 6 38.50 -10.91 -30.75
C LEU A 6 37.18 -10.98 -31.53
N LEU A 7 36.08 -11.29 -30.85
CA LEU A 7 34.73 -11.21 -31.39
C LEU A 7 34.27 -9.73 -31.48
N PRO A 8 33.80 -9.25 -32.64
CA PRO A 8 33.26 -7.91 -32.78
C PRO A 8 31.76 -7.93 -32.45
N GLY A 9 31.35 -7.40 -31.28
CA GLY A 9 29.92 -7.40 -30.98
C GLY A 9 29.41 -6.80 -29.66
N ILE A 10 30.24 -6.21 -28.80
CA ILE A 10 29.79 -5.73 -27.46
C ILE A 10 29.87 -4.19 -27.30
N PHE A 11 30.23 -3.44 -28.35
CA PHE A 11 30.57 -2.02 -28.20
C PHE A 11 29.44 -0.95 -28.22
N PRO A 12 28.14 -1.20 -28.52
CA PRO A 12 27.18 -0.09 -28.52
C PRO A 12 26.49 0.17 -27.16
N LEU A 13 26.58 -0.73 -26.18
CA LEU A 13 25.81 -0.60 -24.93
C LEU A 13 26.44 0.33 -23.88
N LEU A 14 27.73 0.65 -24.00
CA LEU A 14 28.42 1.56 -23.05
C LEU A 14 28.21 3.06 -23.35
N LEU A 15 27.76 3.42 -24.55
CA LEU A 15 27.66 4.82 -24.99
C LEU A 15 26.33 5.50 -24.65
N ILE A 16 25.30 4.74 -24.23
CA ILE A 16 23.99 5.29 -23.85
C ILE A 16 23.97 5.71 -22.36
N LEU A 17 24.88 5.19 -21.53
CA LEU A 17 24.93 5.51 -20.09
C LEU A 17 25.55 6.89 -19.76
N THR A 18 26.28 7.51 -20.68
CA THR A 18 26.95 8.80 -20.41
C THR A 18 26.10 10.04 -20.71
N GLN A 19 24.98 9.93 -21.44
CA GLN A 19 24.13 11.09 -21.77
C GLN A 19 23.01 11.38 -20.76
N ALA A 20 22.85 10.57 -19.72
CA ALA A 20 21.79 10.76 -18.72
C ALA A 20 22.20 11.61 -17.50
N ILE A 21 23.45 12.10 -17.41
CA ILE A 21 23.99 12.70 -16.17
C ILE A 21 23.97 14.24 -16.16
N THR A 22 23.64 14.93 -17.26
CA THR A 22 23.77 16.41 -17.35
C THR A 22 22.50 17.24 -17.16
N ALA A 23 21.40 16.67 -16.66
CA ALA A 23 20.15 17.41 -16.42
C ALA A 23 19.72 17.38 -14.94
N GLN A 24 20.52 17.96 -14.05
CA GLN A 24 20.04 18.39 -12.73
C GLN A 24 20.36 19.87 -12.55
N GLY A 25 19.37 20.70 -12.90
CA GLY A 25 19.39 22.13 -12.68
C GLY A 25 19.28 22.47 -11.19
N ALA A 26 20.03 23.50 -10.80
CA ALA A 26 20.07 24.06 -9.47
C ALA A 26 18.67 24.45 -8.95
N VAL A 27 18.22 23.82 -7.87
CA VAL A 27 17.06 24.28 -7.10
C VAL A 27 17.53 25.33 -6.10
N ARG A 28 17.23 26.59 -6.41
CA ARG A 28 17.45 27.75 -5.54
C ARG A 28 16.33 27.80 -4.51
N GLY A 29 16.69 27.82 -3.23
CA GLY A 29 15.75 27.99 -2.12
C GLY A 29 15.04 29.35 -2.18
N VAL A 30 13.71 29.32 -2.10
CA VAL A 30 12.87 30.51 -1.92
C VAL A 30 12.01 30.27 -0.68
N HIS A 31 12.37 30.97 0.40
CA HIS A 31 11.47 31.27 1.50
C HIS A 31 10.64 32.50 1.09
N ALA A 32 9.32 32.33 0.94
CA ALA A 32 8.38 33.43 0.96
C ALA A 32 7.03 32.94 1.48
N SER A 33 6.72 33.27 2.73
CA SER A 33 5.40 33.18 3.33
C SER A 33 4.53 34.32 2.79
N GLY A 34 3.87 34.08 1.67
CA GLY A 34 2.74 34.88 1.17
C GLY A 34 1.40 34.17 1.43
N PRO A 35 0.26 34.87 1.34
CA PRO A 35 -1.05 34.23 1.38
C PRO A 35 -1.15 33.21 0.24
N LEU A 36 -1.60 31.99 0.55
CA LEU A 36 -1.86 30.90 -0.40
C LEU A 36 -3.07 31.23 -1.29
N GLU A 37 -2.97 32.30 -2.08
CA GLU A 37 -3.99 32.68 -3.06
C GLU A 37 -3.58 32.12 -4.44
N ASP A 38 -4.36 31.15 -4.90
CA ASP A 38 -4.61 30.74 -6.31
C ASP A 38 -3.49 30.20 -7.23
N SER A 39 -2.26 29.96 -6.76
CA SER A 39 -1.18 29.51 -7.68
C SER A 39 -0.86 28.01 -7.71
N VAL A 40 -1.68 27.13 -7.12
CA VAL A 40 -1.31 25.70 -7.01
C VAL A 40 -2.38 24.76 -7.59
N ARG A 41 -2.02 24.26 -8.79
CA ARG A 41 -2.23 22.88 -9.28
C ARG A 41 -3.66 22.44 -9.59
N ILE A 42 -4.07 22.71 -10.83
CA ILE A 42 -4.77 21.71 -11.62
C ILE A 42 -3.73 21.13 -12.56
N SER A 43 -3.07 20.04 -12.18
CA SER A 43 -2.67 19.12 -13.25
C SER A 43 -3.95 18.34 -13.55
N PRO A 44 -4.67 18.68 -14.64
CA PRO A 44 -5.72 17.77 -15.09
C PRO A 44 -5.05 16.40 -15.26
N LEU A 45 -5.75 15.33 -14.89
CA LEU A 45 -5.25 13.99 -15.16
C LEU A 45 -4.76 13.95 -16.62
N ALA A 46 -3.62 13.29 -16.86
CA ALA A 46 -3.11 13.19 -18.22
C ALA A 46 -4.20 12.61 -19.13
N LYS A 47 -4.23 13.01 -20.41
CA LYS A 47 -5.12 12.36 -21.37
C LYS A 47 -4.71 10.90 -21.56
N CYS A 48 -5.70 10.02 -21.68
CA CYS A 48 -5.42 8.61 -21.97
C CYS A 48 -4.79 8.48 -23.37
N ALA A 49 -3.77 7.63 -23.49
CA ALA A 49 -3.18 7.32 -24.80
C ALA A 49 -4.09 6.46 -25.69
N SER A 50 -5.00 5.71 -25.06
CA SER A 50 -5.99 4.87 -25.71
C SER A 50 -7.19 4.67 -24.79
N CYS A 51 -8.33 4.24 -25.33
CA CYS A 51 -9.40 3.71 -24.51
C CYS A 51 -8.90 2.50 -23.70
N PRO A 52 -9.40 2.29 -22.47
CA PRO A 52 -9.13 1.08 -21.72
C PRO A 52 -9.63 -0.15 -22.48
N THR A 53 -9.09 -1.31 -22.16
CA THR A 53 -9.59 -2.59 -22.68
C THR A 53 -10.82 -3.06 -21.90
N LYS A 54 -11.58 -3.99 -22.49
CA LYS A 54 -12.71 -4.62 -21.80
C LYS A 54 -12.23 -5.34 -20.55
N GLU A 55 -11.12 -6.04 -20.65
CA GLU A 55 -10.50 -6.77 -19.56
C GLU A 55 -10.13 -5.83 -18.41
N GLU A 56 -9.52 -4.68 -18.69
CA GLU A 56 -9.18 -3.70 -17.64
C GLU A 56 -10.40 -3.12 -16.93
N ILE A 57 -11.46 -2.82 -17.67
CA ILE A 57 -12.69 -2.28 -17.06
C ILE A 57 -13.37 -3.34 -16.23
N THR A 58 -13.57 -4.53 -16.81
CA THR A 58 -14.29 -5.67 -16.21
C THR A 58 -13.49 -6.43 -15.14
N ALA A 59 -12.19 -6.19 -15.01
CA ALA A 59 -11.40 -6.76 -13.94
C ALA A 59 -11.85 -6.24 -12.57
N PRO A 60 -11.82 -7.08 -11.52
CA PRO A 60 -11.89 -6.59 -10.16
C PRO A 60 -10.61 -5.84 -9.79
N GLY A 61 -10.71 -4.96 -8.80
CA GLY A 61 -9.54 -4.38 -8.18
C GLY A 61 -8.84 -5.43 -7.33
N VAL A 62 -7.57 -5.69 -7.59
CA VAL A 62 -6.78 -6.67 -6.82
C VAL A 62 -5.86 -5.93 -5.85
N GLY A 63 -6.05 -6.20 -4.56
CA GLY A 63 -5.24 -5.64 -3.49
C GLY A 63 -4.43 -6.72 -2.79
N PHE A 64 -3.12 -6.47 -2.66
CA PHE A 64 -2.21 -7.26 -1.85
C PHE A 64 -1.67 -6.40 -0.71
N ALA A 65 -1.59 -6.96 0.49
CA ALA A 65 -0.94 -6.33 1.64
C ALA A 65 0.18 -7.23 2.16
N LEU A 66 1.36 -6.64 2.32
CA LEU A 66 2.49 -7.26 3.00
C LEU A 66 2.49 -6.81 4.46
N GLU A 67 2.57 -7.76 5.39
CA GLU A 67 2.60 -7.52 6.83
C GLU A 67 3.77 -8.31 7.46
N MET A 68 4.16 -7.99 8.69
CA MET A 68 5.44 -8.45 9.28
C MET A 68 5.67 -9.97 9.32
N GLY A 69 4.62 -10.79 9.21
CA GLY A 69 4.74 -12.24 9.17
C GLY A 69 3.82 -12.96 8.20
N TYR A 70 3.02 -12.23 7.43
CA TYR A 70 2.04 -12.81 6.51
C TYR A 70 1.70 -11.81 5.40
N GLY A 71 1.08 -12.30 4.34
CA GLY A 71 0.46 -11.45 3.32
C GLY A 71 -1.04 -11.71 3.24
N THR A 72 -1.81 -10.71 2.83
CA THR A 72 -3.24 -10.87 2.55
C THR A 72 -3.61 -10.39 1.15
N ALA A 73 -4.65 -10.99 0.59
CA ALA A 73 -5.23 -10.65 -0.70
C ALA A 73 -6.73 -10.40 -0.56
N ALA A 74 -7.21 -9.36 -1.24
CA ALA A 74 -8.63 -9.05 -1.35
C ALA A 74 -8.96 -8.56 -2.77
N LEU A 75 -10.23 -8.72 -3.13
CA LEU A 75 -10.80 -8.22 -4.36
C LEU A 75 -11.82 -7.13 -4.07
N ARG A 76 -11.86 -6.12 -4.92
CA ARG A 76 -12.93 -5.14 -5.01
C ARG A 76 -13.73 -5.40 -6.28
N LEU A 77 -14.92 -5.96 -6.11
CA LEU A 77 -15.83 -6.28 -7.21
C LEU A 77 -16.50 -5.00 -7.73
N HIS A 78 -17.13 -5.05 -8.90
CA HIS A 78 -17.77 -3.86 -9.49
C HIS A 78 -18.98 -3.34 -8.72
N ASP A 79 -19.61 -4.20 -7.94
CA ASP A 79 -20.86 -3.90 -7.26
C ASP A 79 -20.68 -3.12 -5.95
N GLY A 80 -19.45 -2.74 -5.61
CA GLY A 80 -19.16 -2.12 -4.32
C GLY A 80 -18.48 -3.06 -3.34
N LYS A 81 -18.64 -4.38 -3.50
CA LYS A 81 -18.31 -5.32 -2.44
C LYS A 81 -16.86 -5.74 -2.46
N TYR A 82 -16.39 -6.07 -1.26
CA TYR A 82 -15.10 -6.70 -1.06
C TYR A 82 -15.26 -8.21 -0.92
N GLN A 83 -14.32 -8.95 -1.50
CA GLN A 83 -14.15 -10.38 -1.25
C GLN A 83 -12.76 -10.60 -0.66
N THR A 84 -12.70 -11.14 0.55
CA THR A 84 -11.44 -11.59 1.15
C THR A 84 -11.04 -12.90 0.47
N VAL A 85 -9.78 -13.01 0.03
CA VAL A 85 -9.34 -14.14 -0.79
C VAL A 85 -8.46 -15.08 0.01
N ALA A 86 -7.32 -14.58 0.48
CA ALA A 86 -6.34 -15.44 1.12
C ALA A 86 -5.47 -14.67 2.12
N ARG A 87 -5.12 -15.37 3.20
CA ARG A 87 -3.99 -15.07 4.05
C ARG A 87 -2.92 -16.12 3.79
N VAL A 88 -1.67 -15.69 3.59
CA VAL A 88 -0.52 -16.57 3.35
C VAL A 88 0.53 -16.26 4.41
N GLU A 89 0.89 -17.26 5.21
CA GLU A 89 1.98 -17.11 6.18
C GLU A 89 3.32 -16.91 5.48
N GLY A 90 4.13 -16.01 6.04
CA GLY A 90 5.50 -15.78 5.62
C GLY A 90 6.39 -16.94 6.00
N ASP A 91 7.28 -17.32 5.09
CA ASP A 91 8.38 -18.23 5.43
C ASP A 91 9.49 -17.50 6.19
N GLU A 92 10.51 -18.25 6.60
CA GLU A 92 11.66 -17.71 7.33
C GLU A 92 12.38 -16.61 6.54
N ALA A 93 12.49 -16.74 5.22
CA ALA A 93 13.15 -15.75 4.38
C ALA A 93 12.36 -14.44 4.36
N TYR A 94 11.03 -14.52 4.18
CA TYR A 94 10.14 -13.37 4.20
C TYR A 94 10.14 -12.65 5.55
N THR A 95 9.90 -13.39 6.63
CA THR A 95 9.83 -12.81 7.99
C THR A 95 11.18 -12.21 8.41
N SER A 96 12.30 -12.86 8.07
CA SER A 96 13.65 -12.34 8.32
C SER A 96 13.93 -11.08 7.51
N LEU A 97 13.49 -11.03 6.25
CA LEU A 97 13.62 -9.85 5.41
C LEU A 97 12.85 -8.66 6.01
N LEU A 98 11.56 -8.81 6.29
CA LEU A 98 10.76 -7.70 6.82
C LEU A 98 11.28 -7.23 8.19
N ARG A 99 11.71 -8.15 9.05
CA ARG A 99 12.38 -7.80 10.31
C ARG A 99 13.65 -7.00 10.07
N SER A 100 14.50 -7.44 9.15
CA SER A 100 15.72 -6.71 8.78
C SER A 100 15.41 -5.32 8.23
N LEU A 101 14.35 -5.17 7.43
CA LEU A 101 13.97 -3.88 6.86
C LEU A 101 13.36 -2.95 7.91
N ALA A 102 12.60 -3.48 8.87
CA ALA A 102 12.02 -2.72 9.97
C ALA A 102 13.08 -2.16 10.94
N MET A 103 14.16 -2.91 11.17
CA MET A 103 15.30 -2.51 12.01
C MET A 103 16.38 -1.74 11.25
N GLY A 104 16.34 -1.77 9.91
CA GLY A 104 17.31 -1.14 9.04
C GLY A 104 17.20 0.40 9.00
N PRO A 105 18.11 1.07 8.28
CA PRO A 105 18.01 2.52 8.07
C PRO A 105 16.72 2.88 7.32
N LYS A 106 16.14 4.04 7.66
CA LYS A 106 14.90 4.54 7.05
C LYS A 106 15.05 4.80 5.54
N TYR A 107 16.25 5.15 5.09
CA TYR A 107 16.57 5.43 3.70
C TYR A 107 17.58 4.41 3.19
N ARG A 108 17.24 3.75 2.07
CA ARG A 108 18.09 2.75 1.42
C ARG A 108 18.87 3.31 0.23
N GLU A 109 18.53 4.52 -0.19
CA GLU A 109 19.25 5.24 -1.22
C GLU A 109 20.42 6.01 -0.60
N PRO A 110 21.56 6.13 -1.31
CA PRO A 110 22.67 6.94 -0.84
C PRO A 110 22.23 8.40 -0.71
N ASP A 111 22.56 9.02 0.44
CA ASP A 111 22.33 10.44 0.65
C ASP A 111 23.14 11.30 -0.34
N ASN A 112 22.78 12.58 -0.48
CA ASN A 112 23.52 13.54 -1.28
C ASN A 112 24.98 13.66 -0.83
N ASP A 113 25.20 13.50 0.49
CA ASP A 113 26.51 13.53 1.14
C ASP A 113 27.24 12.18 1.10
N ALA A 114 26.67 11.16 0.45
CA ALA A 114 27.32 9.86 0.31
C ALA A 114 28.67 9.99 -0.43
N SER A 115 29.63 9.19 0.02
CA SER A 115 30.96 9.14 -0.57
C SER A 115 30.91 8.72 -2.04
N PRO A 116 31.91 9.11 -2.87
CA PRO A 116 31.98 8.68 -4.27
C PRO A 116 31.93 7.16 -4.44
N TRP A 117 32.46 6.42 -3.46
CA TRP A 117 32.42 4.96 -3.46
C TRP A 117 31.00 4.40 -3.25
N GLU A 118 30.23 4.95 -2.33
CA GLU A 118 28.84 4.55 -2.10
C GLU A 118 27.96 4.84 -3.33
N LYS A 119 28.15 6.00 -3.96
CA LYS A 119 27.47 6.35 -5.23
C LYS A 119 27.83 5.36 -6.34
N MET A 120 29.11 4.99 -6.48
CA MET A 120 29.55 3.98 -7.44
C MET A 120 28.96 2.59 -7.15
N LYS A 121 28.92 2.18 -5.88
CA LYS A 121 28.30 0.92 -5.45
C LYS A 121 26.80 0.91 -5.80
N TYR A 122 26.08 1.98 -5.51
CA TYR A 122 24.67 2.12 -5.87
C TYR A 122 24.44 2.05 -7.38
N LEU A 123 25.25 2.74 -8.19
CA LEU A 123 25.17 2.65 -9.65
C LEU A 123 25.42 1.23 -10.17
N LYS A 124 26.40 0.52 -9.60
CA LYS A 124 26.67 -0.88 -9.92
C LYS A 124 25.48 -1.78 -9.56
N GLU A 125 24.89 -1.59 -8.39
CA GLU A 125 23.71 -2.34 -7.93
C GLU A 125 22.51 -2.07 -8.84
N ARG A 126 22.27 -0.83 -9.23
CA ARG A 126 21.21 -0.45 -10.18
C ARG A 126 21.43 -1.02 -11.58
N ALA A 127 22.67 -1.05 -12.07
CA ALA A 127 23.00 -1.70 -13.33
C ALA A 127 22.77 -3.22 -13.27
N GLN A 128 23.19 -3.87 -12.18
CA GLN A 128 22.96 -5.30 -11.97
C GLN A 128 21.46 -5.63 -11.90
N ARG A 129 20.69 -4.78 -11.22
CA ARG A 129 19.23 -4.86 -11.11
C ARG A 129 18.58 -4.83 -12.49
N LEU A 130 18.93 -3.86 -13.35
CA LEU A 130 18.42 -3.78 -14.72
C LEU A 130 18.77 -5.00 -15.56
N LEU A 131 20.01 -5.50 -15.43
CA LEU A 131 20.44 -6.73 -16.11
C LEU A 131 19.64 -7.94 -15.66
N ASN A 132 19.37 -8.08 -14.36
CA ASN A 132 18.55 -9.17 -13.83
C ASN A 132 17.12 -9.13 -14.39
N LYS A 133 16.49 -7.94 -14.43
CA LYS A 133 15.16 -7.76 -15.02
C LYS A 133 15.13 -8.10 -16.49
N ALA A 134 16.14 -7.66 -17.26
CA ALA A 134 16.27 -7.99 -18.68
C ALA A 134 16.43 -9.51 -18.94
N MET A 135 16.93 -10.26 -17.95
CA MET A 135 17.04 -11.71 -18.00
C MET A 135 15.82 -12.45 -17.42
N GLY A 136 14.73 -11.74 -17.06
CA GLY A 136 13.54 -12.35 -16.43
C GLY A 136 13.80 -12.88 -15.01
N ARG A 137 14.80 -12.35 -14.31
CA ARG A 137 15.14 -12.73 -12.94
C ARG A 137 14.65 -11.67 -11.95
N PRO A 138 14.45 -12.02 -10.67
CA PRO A 138 14.24 -11.02 -9.63
C PRO A 138 15.41 -10.03 -9.63
N ALA A 139 15.11 -8.75 -9.52
CA ALA A 139 16.13 -7.74 -9.72
C ALA A 139 17.18 -7.72 -8.59
N THR A 140 16.74 -7.99 -7.36
CA THR A 140 17.56 -8.18 -6.16
C THR A 140 17.12 -9.44 -5.39
N PRO A 141 17.97 -10.00 -4.50
CA PRO A 141 17.55 -11.08 -3.60
C PRO A 141 16.34 -10.71 -2.73
N GLN A 142 16.24 -9.47 -2.26
CA GLN A 142 15.10 -8.98 -1.49
C GLN A 142 13.81 -9.01 -2.33
N SER A 143 13.87 -8.53 -3.59
CA SER A 143 12.73 -8.58 -4.50
C SER A 143 12.30 -10.01 -4.82
N ALA A 144 13.22 -10.99 -4.79
CA ALA A 144 12.88 -12.40 -4.97
C ALA A 144 12.01 -12.93 -3.83
N VAL A 145 12.36 -12.57 -2.58
CA VAL A 145 11.61 -12.96 -1.38
C VAL A 145 10.23 -12.30 -1.35
N LEU A 146 10.15 -11.00 -1.68
CA LEU A 146 8.88 -10.30 -1.78
C LEU A 146 8.02 -10.87 -2.93
N GLY A 147 8.63 -11.12 -4.09
CA GLY A 147 7.99 -11.72 -5.25
C GLY A 147 7.46 -13.12 -4.98
N ASP A 148 8.14 -13.93 -4.18
CA ASP A 148 7.63 -15.25 -3.78
C ASP A 148 6.35 -15.15 -2.94
N MET A 149 6.30 -14.24 -1.97
CA MET A 149 5.07 -13.95 -1.21
C MET A 149 3.94 -13.49 -2.13
N VAL A 150 4.21 -12.52 -3.02
CA VAL A 150 3.21 -12.00 -3.96
C VAL A 150 2.75 -13.07 -4.95
N SER A 151 3.63 -13.97 -5.38
CA SER A 151 3.29 -15.11 -6.25
C SER A 151 2.31 -16.07 -5.57
N LYS A 152 2.50 -16.36 -4.27
CA LYS A 152 1.57 -17.16 -3.47
C LYS A 152 0.20 -16.48 -3.36
N LEU A 153 0.17 -15.17 -3.09
CA LEU A 153 -1.06 -14.38 -3.03
C LEU A 153 -1.79 -14.33 -4.38
N ARG A 154 -1.04 -14.09 -5.47
CA ARG A 154 -1.53 -14.13 -6.85
C ARG A 154 -2.18 -15.47 -7.16
N SER A 155 -1.49 -16.57 -6.91
CA SER A 155 -1.99 -17.91 -7.21
C SER A 155 -3.31 -18.20 -6.49
N LYS A 156 -3.45 -17.78 -5.23
CA LYS A 156 -4.70 -17.90 -4.47
C LYS A 156 -5.80 -16.99 -5.02
N THR A 157 -5.43 -15.82 -5.51
CA THR A 157 -6.36 -14.85 -6.10
C THR A 157 -6.90 -15.33 -7.44
N GLU A 158 -6.04 -15.80 -8.34
CA GLU A 158 -6.43 -16.40 -9.62
C GLU A 158 -7.35 -17.61 -9.40
N ALA A 159 -7.04 -18.47 -8.42
CA ALA A 159 -7.93 -19.57 -8.06
C ALA A 159 -9.31 -19.11 -7.58
N ALA A 160 -9.40 -17.98 -6.86
CA ALA A 160 -10.68 -17.42 -6.40
C ALA A 160 -11.48 -16.74 -7.52
N LEU A 161 -10.79 -16.21 -8.54
CA LEU A 161 -11.40 -15.63 -9.74
C LEU A 161 -11.96 -16.69 -10.70
N GLY A 162 -11.46 -17.93 -10.60
CA GLY A 162 -11.88 -19.06 -11.41
C GLY A 162 -10.96 -19.34 -12.60
N ASP A 163 -11.24 -20.44 -13.30
CA ASP A 163 -10.37 -20.95 -14.36
C ASP A 163 -10.17 -19.93 -15.50
N GLY A 164 -8.90 -19.64 -15.80
CA GLY A 164 -8.49 -18.78 -16.92
C GLY A 164 -8.43 -17.29 -16.63
N GLN A 165 -8.72 -16.83 -15.41
CA GLN A 165 -8.53 -15.44 -15.02
C GLN A 165 -7.15 -15.21 -14.39
N ASN A 166 -6.32 -14.44 -15.08
CA ASN A 166 -4.99 -14.07 -14.59
C ASN A 166 -5.03 -12.69 -13.91
N VAL A 167 -4.28 -12.55 -12.81
CA VAL A 167 -4.05 -11.25 -12.19
C VAL A 167 -2.95 -10.53 -12.96
N THR A 168 -3.35 -9.57 -13.80
CA THR A 168 -2.42 -8.78 -14.64
C THR A 168 -2.09 -7.42 -14.05
N ALA A 169 -2.85 -6.96 -13.05
CA ALA A 169 -2.62 -5.69 -12.38
C ALA A 169 -3.06 -5.78 -10.92
N ALA A 170 -2.34 -5.11 -10.03
CA ALA A 170 -2.65 -5.07 -8.61
C ALA A 170 -2.10 -3.80 -7.94
N VAL A 171 -2.57 -3.54 -6.74
CA VAL A 171 -1.95 -2.60 -5.79
C VAL A 171 -1.35 -3.40 -4.66
N LEU A 172 -0.10 -3.06 -4.30
CA LEU A 172 0.64 -3.69 -3.21
C LEU A 172 0.88 -2.66 -2.11
N SER A 173 0.41 -2.95 -0.90
CA SER A 173 0.70 -2.13 0.29
C SER A 173 1.78 -2.76 1.16
N SER A 174 2.45 -1.92 1.96
CA SER A 174 3.50 -2.35 2.90
C SER A 174 3.47 -1.57 4.21
N PRO A 175 4.08 -2.08 5.30
CA PRO A 175 4.06 -1.41 6.59
C PRO A 175 4.81 -0.07 6.55
N GLU A 176 4.24 0.98 7.15
CA GLU A 176 4.80 2.34 7.12
C GLU A 176 6.24 2.43 7.62
N LYS A 177 6.59 1.68 8.66
CA LYS A 177 7.96 1.73 9.20
C LYS A 177 8.98 1.12 8.25
N ILE A 178 8.57 0.14 7.44
CA ILE A 178 9.44 -0.49 6.45
C ILE A 178 9.69 0.49 5.29
N ARG A 179 8.69 1.23 4.81
CA ARG A 179 8.84 2.13 3.66
C ARG A 179 9.49 1.43 2.46
N LEU A 180 8.86 0.36 1.95
CA LEU A 180 9.30 -0.23 0.69
C LEU A 180 9.21 0.86 -0.39
N THR A 181 10.29 1.07 -1.13
CA THR A 181 10.30 2.09 -2.17
C THR A 181 9.44 1.63 -3.34
N SER A 182 8.95 2.59 -4.12
CA SER A 182 8.29 2.32 -5.40
C SER A 182 9.14 1.41 -6.29
N GLU A 183 10.46 1.59 -6.23
CA GLU A 183 11.44 0.80 -6.96
C GLU A 183 11.47 -0.68 -6.50
N GLU A 184 11.35 -0.96 -5.19
CA GLU A 184 11.30 -2.31 -4.60
C GLU A 184 9.94 -2.98 -4.83
N LEU A 185 8.84 -2.25 -4.65
CA LEU A 185 7.48 -2.75 -4.90
C LEU A 185 7.30 -3.13 -6.38
N ASN A 186 7.78 -2.28 -7.29
CA ASN A 186 7.73 -2.56 -8.72
C ASN A 186 8.54 -3.79 -9.10
N ASP A 187 9.70 -4.03 -8.48
CA ASP A 187 10.46 -5.25 -8.80
C ASP A 187 9.76 -6.54 -8.41
N ALA A 188 9.10 -6.55 -7.24
CA ALA A 188 8.36 -7.72 -6.79
C ALA A 188 7.21 -8.04 -7.75
N LEU A 189 6.56 -7.00 -8.30
CA LEU A 189 5.43 -7.14 -9.22
C LEU A 189 5.87 -7.40 -10.67
N ASP A 190 6.89 -6.69 -11.16
CA ASP A 190 7.45 -6.84 -12.52
C ASP A 190 8.00 -8.25 -12.75
N TYR A 191 8.64 -8.84 -11.73
CA TYR A 191 9.11 -10.23 -11.80
C TYR A 191 7.98 -11.23 -12.07
N LEU A 192 6.75 -10.88 -11.68
CA LEU A 192 5.54 -11.68 -11.86
C LEU A 192 4.69 -11.18 -13.03
N GLU A 193 5.16 -10.22 -13.82
CA GLU A 193 4.38 -9.59 -14.90
C GLU A 193 3.06 -8.98 -14.42
N ILE A 194 3.00 -8.55 -13.15
CA ILE A 194 1.85 -7.83 -12.59
C ILE A 194 2.13 -6.35 -12.71
N ARG A 195 1.23 -5.60 -13.36
CA ARG A 195 1.34 -4.14 -13.40
C ARG A 195 1.00 -3.54 -12.03
N ASN A 196 1.90 -2.71 -11.50
CA ASN A 196 1.63 -1.92 -10.30
C ASN A 196 0.75 -0.71 -10.63
N LEU A 197 -0.51 -0.72 -10.18
CA LEU A 197 -1.45 0.38 -10.41
C LEU A 197 -1.14 1.65 -9.61
N MET A 198 -0.21 1.60 -8.65
CA MET A 198 0.29 2.78 -7.92
C MET A 198 1.49 3.44 -8.58
N ALA A 199 2.18 2.78 -9.51
CA ALA A 199 3.39 3.31 -10.16
C ALA A 199 3.11 4.31 -11.30
N GLU A 200 1.83 4.58 -11.57
CA GLU A 200 1.38 5.45 -12.66
C GLU A 200 1.50 6.94 -12.28
N PRO A 201 1.66 7.86 -13.25
CA PRO A 201 2.37 9.14 -13.08
C PRO A 201 1.68 10.18 -12.20
N ASP A 202 0.53 9.87 -11.62
CA ASP A 202 -0.13 10.74 -10.65
C ASP A 202 0.51 10.49 -9.28
N ASP A 203 1.05 11.55 -8.69
CA ASP A 203 1.78 11.73 -7.43
C ASP A 203 1.13 11.15 -6.14
N ILE A 204 0.38 10.05 -6.25
CA ILE A 204 -0.33 9.39 -5.14
C ILE A 204 0.64 8.55 -4.28
N GLY A 205 1.92 8.49 -4.67
CA GLY A 205 2.98 7.87 -3.88
C GLY A 205 2.76 6.39 -3.58
N GLU A 206 3.53 5.89 -2.63
CA GLU A 206 3.42 4.51 -2.15
C GLU A 206 2.20 4.36 -1.25
N LEU A 207 1.45 3.26 -1.40
CA LEU A 207 0.33 2.96 -0.52
C LEU A 207 0.84 2.19 0.72
N TYR A 208 0.93 2.87 1.86
CA TYR A 208 1.29 2.21 3.13
C TYR A 208 0.08 1.62 3.87
N ALA A 209 0.35 0.68 4.76
CA ALA A 209 -0.65 -0.17 5.41
C ALA A 209 -1.75 0.59 6.14
N GLY A 210 -1.42 1.61 6.94
CA GLY A 210 -2.41 2.47 7.61
C GLY A 210 -3.29 3.27 6.65
N SER A 211 -2.78 3.77 5.51
CA SER A 211 -3.63 4.42 4.50
C SER A 211 -4.53 3.41 3.80
N ALA A 212 -3.99 2.23 3.48
CA ALA A 212 -4.77 1.16 2.88
C ALA A 212 -5.87 0.70 3.86
N ALA A 213 -5.55 0.39 5.11
CA ALA A 213 -6.51 0.00 6.12
C ALA A 213 -7.61 1.05 6.31
N TYR A 214 -7.26 2.35 6.37
CA TYR A 214 -8.25 3.44 6.46
C TYR A 214 -9.25 3.42 5.29
N ALA A 215 -8.78 3.23 4.05
CA ALA A 215 -9.65 3.02 2.90
C ALA A 215 -10.42 1.69 2.98
N GLY A 216 -9.82 0.63 3.51
CA GLY A 216 -10.43 -0.69 3.69
C GLY A 216 -11.60 -0.70 4.68
N PHE A 217 -11.58 0.24 5.64
CA PHE A 217 -12.72 0.54 6.53
C PHE A 217 -13.74 1.51 5.89
N GLY A 218 -13.55 1.89 4.63
CA GLY A 218 -14.43 2.80 3.90
C GLY A 218 -14.24 4.28 4.25
N LEU A 219 -13.11 4.65 4.88
CA LEU A 219 -12.86 6.01 5.36
C LEU A 219 -12.01 6.82 4.36
N GLY A 220 -12.23 8.14 4.34
CA GLY A 220 -11.47 9.09 3.52
C GLY A 220 -11.59 8.89 2.01
N LEU A 221 -12.67 8.24 1.57
CA LEU A 221 -12.93 7.92 0.17
C LEU A 221 -14.09 8.77 -0.35
N CYS A 222 -13.86 9.55 -1.41
CA CYS A 222 -14.94 10.25 -2.11
C CYS A 222 -15.91 9.25 -2.77
N LYS A 223 -17.19 9.62 -2.85
CA LYS A 223 -18.25 8.83 -3.48
C LYS A 223 -18.19 8.96 -5.00
N ASN A 224 -17.98 10.17 -5.52
CA ASN A 224 -17.94 10.44 -6.96
C ASN A 224 -16.52 10.36 -7.51
N TYR A 225 -15.75 9.31 -7.18
CA TYR A 225 -14.35 9.20 -7.60
C TYR A 225 -14.13 9.14 -9.12
N THR A 226 -15.17 8.75 -9.88
CA THR A 226 -15.18 8.76 -11.35
C THR A 226 -15.20 10.16 -11.96
N ASP A 227 -15.58 11.16 -11.17
CA ASP A 227 -15.48 12.57 -11.51
C ASP A 227 -14.40 13.20 -10.62
N PRO A 228 -13.18 13.44 -11.15
CA PRO A 228 -12.08 13.98 -10.38
C PRO A 228 -12.39 15.35 -9.73
N GLU A 229 -13.27 16.16 -10.32
CA GLU A 229 -13.62 17.46 -9.75
C GLU A 229 -14.61 17.30 -8.60
N ALA A 230 -15.67 16.50 -8.80
CA ALA A 230 -16.62 16.21 -7.73
C ALA A 230 -15.94 15.53 -6.54
N CYS A 231 -15.06 14.55 -6.81
CA CYS A 231 -14.27 13.89 -5.78
C CYS A 231 -13.39 14.88 -5.00
N ARG A 232 -12.71 15.81 -5.68
CA ARG A 232 -11.90 16.84 -5.02
C ARG A 232 -12.74 17.75 -4.14
N GLN A 233 -13.94 18.11 -4.59
CA GLN A 233 -14.86 18.92 -3.80
C GLN A 233 -15.33 18.19 -2.55
N GLU A 234 -15.64 16.89 -2.66
CA GLU A 234 -15.94 16.04 -1.49
C GLU A 234 -14.73 15.94 -0.53
N GLU A 235 -13.51 15.78 -1.06
CA GLU A 235 -12.30 15.69 -0.24
C GLU A 235 -12.04 16.97 0.57
N ARG A 236 -12.40 18.15 0.05
CA ARG A 236 -12.32 19.43 0.79
C ARG A 236 -13.26 19.49 1.99
N GLU A 237 -14.30 18.67 2.02
CA GLU A 237 -15.25 18.59 3.11
C GLU A 237 -14.84 17.53 4.15
N PHE A 238 -13.79 16.74 3.89
CA PHE A 238 -13.27 15.79 4.86
C PHE A 238 -12.60 16.52 6.03
N LEU A 239 -12.95 16.09 7.23
CA LEU A 239 -12.34 16.58 8.46
C LEU A 239 -10.90 16.07 8.58
N ASP A 240 -10.05 16.89 9.18
CA ASP A 240 -8.72 16.46 9.58
C ASP A 240 -8.81 15.37 10.65
N ASP A 241 -8.28 14.20 10.32
CA ASP A 241 -8.33 13.02 11.17
C ASP A 241 -6.94 12.63 11.66
N TRP A 242 -6.74 12.69 12.97
CA TRP A 242 -5.57 12.11 13.63
C TRP A 242 -5.87 10.66 14.00
N VAL A 243 -5.23 9.75 13.28
CA VAL A 243 -5.46 8.31 13.40
C VAL A 243 -4.23 7.67 14.03
N ILE A 244 -4.46 6.89 15.07
CA ILE A 244 -3.48 5.91 15.54
C ILE A 244 -3.86 4.56 14.95
N TYR A 245 -3.03 4.09 14.04
CA TYR A 245 -3.09 2.77 13.43
C TYR A 245 -2.22 1.80 14.23
N LEU A 246 -2.78 0.68 14.67
CA LEU A 246 -2.03 -0.42 15.29
C LEU A 246 -2.27 -1.70 14.48
N ASP A 247 -1.20 -2.36 14.06
CA ASP A 247 -1.26 -3.73 13.56
C ASP A 247 -0.70 -4.68 14.61
N PHE A 248 -1.51 -5.68 14.99
CA PHE A 248 -1.16 -6.66 16.01
C PHE A 248 -1.29 -8.08 15.46
N SER A 249 -0.17 -8.79 15.49
CA SER A 249 -0.05 -10.16 14.99
C SER A 249 0.76 -11.03 15.95
N ASP A 250 0.86 -12.31 15.59
CA ASP A 250 1.71 -13.28 16.25
C ASP A 250 3.19 -12.87 16.27
N TYR A 251 3.65 -12.14 15.24
CA TYR A 251 5.06 -11.85 14.99
C TYR A 251 5.54 -10.48 15.46
N SER A 252 4.62 -9.50 15.56
CA SER A 252 4.97 -8.15 15.97
C SER A 252 3.75 -7.36 16.41
N LEU A 253 4.03 -6.32 17.20
CA LEU A 253 3.14 -5.18 17.34
C LEU A 253 3.74 -4.01 16.56
N SER A 254 2.94 -3.33 15.75
CA SER A 254 3.37 -2.13 15.05
C SER A 254 2.37 -1.01 15.21
N GLY A 255 2.84 0.24 15.05
CA GLY A 255 1.99 1.40 15.21
C GLY A 255 2.45 2.58 14.37
N THR A 256 1.46 3.32 13.86
CA THR A 256 1.66 4.56 13.12
C THR A 256 0.70 5.63 13.62
N VAL A 257 1.22 6.83 13.85
CA VAL A 257 0.41 8.04 14.05
C VAL A 257 0.36 8.79 12.73
N LYS A 258 -0.85 8.98 12.22
CA LYS A 258 -1.10 9.50 10.87
C LYS A 258 -2.11 10.63 10.93
N ARG A 259 -1.85 11.70 10.18
CA ARG A 259 -2.84 12.74 9.92
C ARG A 259 -3.36 12.57 8.51
N PHE A 260 -4.67 12.40 8.37
CA PHE A 260 -5.34 12.50 7.09
C PHE A 260 -5.98 13.89 6.99
N PHE A 261 -5.66 14.61 5.93
CA PHE A 261 -6.29 15.89 5.60
C PHE A 261 -6.71 15.81 4.13
N LEU A 262 -7.91 16.21 3.75
CA LEU A 262 -8.37 16.07 2.36
C LEU A 262 -8.35 14.62 1.83
N GLY A 263 -8.63 13.63 2.69
CA GLY A 263 -8.85 12.23 2.30
C GLY A 263 -7.66 11.29 2.44
N VAL A 264 -7.90 10.01 2.10
CA VAL A 264 -6.97 8.91 2.39
C VAL A 264 -5.65 8.98 1.62
N ARG A 265 -5.63 9.71 0.50
CA ARG A 265 -4.45 9.94 -0.35
C ARG A 265 -3.45 10.90 0.29
N ASN A 266 -3.93 11.78 1.16
CA ASN A 266 -3.17 12.88 1.74
C ASN A 266 -2.87 12.57 3.21
N GLY A 267 -2.27 11.39 3.43
CA GLY A 267 -1.83 10.94 4.75
C GLY A 267 -0.40 11.36 5.03
N VAL A 268 -0.14 12.02 6.15
CA VAL A 268 1.22 12.32 6.63
C VAL A 268 1.52 11.45 7.84
N ASP A 269 2.61 10.69 7.74
CA ASP A 269 3.14 9.89 8.83
C ASP A 269 3.93 10.78 9.79
N TYR A 270 3.48 10.90 11.03
CA TYR A 270 4.19 11.64 12.07
C TYR A 270 5.20 10.74 12.79
N TYR A 271 4.79 9.51 13.05
CA TYR A 271 5.59 8.55 13.79
C TYR A 271 5.17 7.14 13.39
N SER A 272 6.14 6.26 13.10
CA SER A 272 5.89 4.85 12.84
C SER A 272 6.95 3.97 13.50
N TRP A 273 6.54 2.80 13.96
CA TRP A 273 7.38 1.82 14.63
C TRP A 273 6.86 0.40 14.41
N ILE A 274 7.76 -0.57 14.54
CA ILE A 274 7.49 -2.00 14.55
C ILE A 274 8.31 -2.56 15.69
N GLU A 275 7.67 -3.32 16.57
CA GLU A 275 8.29 -4.01 17.70
C GLU A 275 8.07 -5.52 17.56
N PRO A 276 9.03 -6.24 16.94
CA PRO A 276 8.96 -7.70 16.82
C PRO A 276 8.95 -8.41 18.18
N GLY A 277 9.49 -7.78 19.23
CA GLY A 277 9.52 -8.32 20.59
C GLY A 277 8.17 -8.28 21.31
N LEU A 278 7.13 -7.71 20.70
CA LEU A 278 5.78 -7.59 21.25
C LEU A 278 4.70 -8.30 20.44
N GLY A 279 5.07 -9.21 19.52
CA GLY A 279 4.09 -10.12 18.88
C GLY A 279 3.45 -11.10 19.87
N LEU A 280 2.24 -11.58 19.57
CA LEU A 280 1.48 -12.45 20.49
C LEU A 280 2.22 -13.75 20.85
N GLU A 281 3.07 -14.29 19.97
CA GLU A 281 3.82 -15.52 20.27
C GLU A 281 4.77 -15.37 21.47
N ARG A 282 5.20 -14.14 21.77
CA ARG A 282 6.07 -13.83 22.90
C ARG A 282 5.43 -14.15 24.25
N LEU A 283 4.10 -14.26 24.29
CA LEU A 283 3.35 -14.72 25.45
C LEU A 283 3.73 -16.16 25.87
N LYS A 284 4.25 -16.98 24.96
CA LYS A 284 4.76 -18.34 25.28
C LYS A 284 6.07 -18.31 26.08
N GLU A 285 6.78 -17.19 26.04
CA GLU A 285 8.13 -17.03 26.61
C GLU A 285 8.17 -16.07 27.82
N MET A 286 7.05 -15.41 28.11
CA MET A 286 6.94 -14.37 29.14
C MET A 286 5.71 -14.64 30.00
N GLU A 287 5.74 -14.18 31.24
CA GLU A 287 4.54 -14.19 32.09
C GLU A 287 3.48 -13.26 31.49
N GLU A 288 2.21 -13.65 31.56
CA GLU A 288 1.12 -12.97 30.85
C GLU A 288 0.94 -11.52 31.30
N THR A 289 0.98 -11.25 32.60
CA THR A 289 0.86 -9.89 33.13
C THR A 289 2.07 -9.03 32.75
N GLU A 290 3.28 -9.59 32.73
CA GLU A 290 4.49 -8.91 32.26
C GLU A 290 4.37 -8.53 30.78
N TYR A 291 3.90 -9.46 29.93
CA TYR A 291 3.71 -9.22 28.49
C TYR A 291 2.72 -8.10 28.21
N TRP A 292 1.52 -8.16 28.79
CA TRP A 292 0.51 -7.11 28.57
C TRP A 292 0.91 -5.77 29.18
N THR A 293 1.70 -5.78 30.27
CA THR A 293 2.33 -4.56 30.81
C THR A 293 3.31 -3.96 29.81
N ALA A 294 4.13 -4.79 29.16
CA ALA A 294 5.08 -4.32 28.14
C ALA A 294 4.37 -3.75 26.89
N VAL A 295 3.30 -4.42 26.41
CA VAL A 295 2.43 -3.93 25.32
C VAL A 295 1.82 -2.57 25.68
N THR A 296 1.17 -2.48 26.85
CA THR A 296 0.52 -1.26 27.35
C THR A 296 1.53 -0.12 27.44
N ALA A 297 2.70 -0.37 28.05
CA ALA A 297 3.75 0.63 28.21
C ALA A 297 4.32 1.10 26.86
N HIS A 298 4.42 0.23 25.86
CA HIS A 298 4.89 0.62 24.54
C HIS A 298 3.91 1.54 23.81
N ILE A 299 2.62 1.18 23.81
CA ILE A 299 1.56 2.01 23.21
C ILE A 299 1.47 3.36 23.95
N HIS A 300 1.56 3.34 25.28
CA HIS A 300 1.52 4.54 26.09
C HIS A 300 2.62 5.54 25.70
N ARG A 301 3.88 5.09 25.56
CA ARG A 301 5.00 5.95 25.11
C ARG A 301 4.74 6.61 23.76
N MET A 302 4.10 5.91 22.82
CA MET A 302 3.71 6.50 21.54
C MET A 302 2.67 7.61 21.75
N VAL A 303 1.62 7.33 22.54
CA VAL A 303 0.54 8.26 22.83
C VAL A 303 1.05 9.51 23.54
N GLU A 304 1.96 9.36 24.50
CA GLU A 304 2.60 10.49 25.19
C GLU A 304 3.39 11.37 24.23
N ARG A 305 4.22 10.77 23.37
CA ARG A 305 5.06 11.49 22.41
C ARG A 305 4.25 12.29 21.40
N PHE A 306 3.09 11.80 20.99
CA PHE A 306 2.30 12.44 19.93
C PHE A 306 1.74 13.80 20.33
N GLY A 307 1.33 13.99 21.59
CA GLY A 307 0.94 15.30 22.10
C GLY A 307 -0.43 15.85 21.65
N GLU A 308 -1.00 15.40 20.53
CA GLU A 308 -2.29 15.89 20.01
C GLU A 308 -3.51 15.03 20.42
N VAL A 309 -4.71 15.52 20.10
CA VAL A 309 -5.96 14.77 20.25
C VAL A 309 -6.08 13.74 19.13
N VAL A 310 -6.25 12.48 19.53
CA VAL A 310 -6.46 11.37 18.60
C VAL A 310 -7.93 11.33 18.23
N SER A 311 -8.24 11.54 16.95
CA SER A 311 -9.61 11.47 16.44
C SER A 311 -10.10 10.02 16.40
N ARG A 312 -9.20 9.08 16.08
CA ARG A 312 -9.55 7.69 15.76
C ARG A 312 -8.45 6.70 16.15
N LEU A 313 -8.88 5.54 16.63
CA LEU A 313 -8.04 4.34 16.77
C LEU A 313 -8.45 3.30 15.75
N MET A 314 -7.48 2.72 15.04
CA MET A 314 -7.70 1.73 13.99
C MET A 314 -6.83 0.50 14.25
N PHE A 315 -7.44 -0.68 14.24
CA PHE A 315 -6.74 -1.94 14.47
C PHE A 315 -6.72 -2.80 13.22
N THR A 316 -5.62 -3.53 13.03
CA THR A 316 -5.47 -4.53 11.97
C THR A 316 -4.65 -5.71 12.47
N GLY A 317 -4.73 -6.81 11.75
CA GLY A 317 -3.97 -8.02 12.04
C GLY A 317 -4.75 -9.10 12.77
N PRO A 318 -4.23 -10.34 12.76
CA PRO A 318 -4.95 -11.52 13.25
C PRO A 318 -5.15 -11.55 14.76
N SER A 319 -4.27 -10.89 15.50
CA SER A 319 -4.30 -10.85 16.96
C SER A 319 -5.03 -9.61 17.49
N ALA A 320 -5.43 -8.70 16.60
CA ALA A 320 -6.07 -7.43 16.95
C ALA A 320 -7.44 -7.58 17.61
N ALA A 321 -8.15 -8.68 17.34
CA ALA A 321 -9.42 -9.01 17.99
C ALA A 321 -9.25 -9.61 19.41
N ASP A 322 -8.01 -9.76 19.91
CA ASP A 322 -7.79 -10.24 21.28
C ASP A 322 -8.32 -9.19 22.28
N PRO A 323 -9.29 -9.54 23.14
CA PRO A 323 -9.86 -8.59 24.09
C PRO A 323 -8.82 -8.04 25.08
N ARG A 324 -7.75 -8.78 25.35
CA ARG A 324 -6.65 -8.32 26.23
C ARG A 324 -5.80 -7.26 25.55
N PHE A 325 -5.65 -7.34 24.22
CA PHE A 325 -5.00 -6.29 23.45
C PHE A 325 -5.82 -5.00 23.46
N GLU A 326 -7.14 -5.11 23.23
CA GLU A 326 -8.03 -3.95 23.33
C GLU A 326 -7.98 -3.31 24.73
N GLU A 327 -7.95 -4.12 25.79
CA GLU A 327 -7.80 -3.65 27.17
C GLU A 327 -6.43 -2.97 27.39
N ALA A 328 -5.34 -3.54 26.88
CA ALA A 328 -4.01 -2.93 26.95
C ALA A 328 -3.97 -1.57 26.24
N VAL A 329 -4.60 -1.45 25.06
CA VAL A 329 -4.75 -0.18 24.34
C VAL A 329 -5.53 0.81 25.19
N LYS A 330 -6.72 0.44 25.69
CA LYS A 330 -7.54 1.32 26.56
C LYS A 330 -6.76 1.80 27.77
N ASN A 331 -6.02 0.91 28.42
CA ASN A 331 -5.21 1.25 29.59
C ASN A 331 -4.06 2.21 29.23
N ALA A 332 -3.43 2.06 28.07
CA ALA A 332 -2.41 2.98 27.57
C ALA A 332 -2.96 4.40 27.35
N PHE A 333 -4.21 4.52 26.89
CA PHE A 333 -4.88 5.80 26.66
C PHE A 333 -5.47 6.44 27.93
N ARG A 334 -5.99 5.65 28.88
CA ARG A 334 -6.53 6.16 30.17
C ARG A 334 -5.52 6.93 30.99
N GLN A 335 -4.23 6.57 30.89
CA GLN A 335 -3.15 7.26 31.61
C GLN A 335 -2.94 8.69 31.12
N ARG A 336 -3.48 9.06 29.95
CA ARG A 336 -3.54 10.43 29.47
C ARG A 336 -4.88 11.03 29.89
N ALA A 337 -4.85 12.00 30.80
CA ALA A 337 -6.00 12.62 31.48
C ALA A 337 -7.00 13.41 30.58
N GLY A 338 -7.13 13.07 29.29
CA GLY A 338 -7.97 13.81 28.32
C GLY A 338 -8.77 12.94 27.34
N LEU A 339 -8.62 11.61 27.34
CA LEU A 339 -9.51 10.71 26.58
C LEU A 339 -10.57 10.18 27.52
N SER A 340 -11.53 11.04 27.88
CA SER A 340 -12.64 10.70 28.78
C SER A 340 -13.76 9.94 28.08
N ASP A 341 -13.72 9.79 26.75
CA ASP A 341 -14.82 9.21 25.99
C ASP A 341 -14.37 8.02 25.13
N GLU A 342 -14.92 6.84 25.45
CA GLU A 342 -14.71 5.60 24.69
C GLU A 342 -15.24 5.69 23.25
N SER A 343 -16.00 6.74 22.92
CA SER A 343 -16.60 7.01 21.60
C SER A 343 -15.59 7.30 20.48
N GLN A 344 -14.31 7.53 20.79
CA GLN A 344 -13.25 7.85 19.82
C GLN A 344 -12.48 6.63 19.30
N ILE A 345 -12.80 5.43 19.78
CA ILE A 345 -12.31 4.18 19.19
C ILE A 345 -13.14 3.91 17.94
N VAL A 346 -12.51 3.95 16.77
CA VAL A 346 -13.18 3.58 15.51
C VAL A 346 -13.24 2.07 15.45
N ASP A 347 -14.18 1.48 16.19
CA ASP A 347 -14.79 0.22 15.80
C ASP A 347 -16.00 -0.23 16.66
N ARG A 348 -16.81 0.71 17.18
CA ARG A 348 -18.04 0.28 17.88
C ARG A 348 -19.32 0.41 17.06
N ASP A 349 -19.42 1.44 16.22
CA ASP A 349 -20.64 1.73 15.43
C ASP A 349 -20.50 1.46 13.92
N GLY A 350 -19.28 1.15 13.43
CA GLY A 350 -19.01 0.84 12.00
C GLY A 350 -19.44 -0.56 11.56
N GLY A 351 -19.81 -1.42 12.50
CA GLY A 351 -20.28 -2.77 12.23
C GLY A 351 -19.86 -3.70 13.36
N LYS A 352 -20.58 -4.79 13.52
CA LYS A 352 -20.14 -5.92 14.34
C LYS A 352 -18.96 -6.59 13.63
N GLY A 353 -17.81 -5.89 13.56
CA GLY A 353 -16.63 -6.28 12.79
C GLY A 353 -16.27 -7.71 13.13
N GLN A 354 -16.39 -8.61 12.14
CA GLN A 354 -15.94 -9.98 12.35
C GLN A 354 -14.41 -9.93 12.42
N VAL A 355 -13.76 -10.86 13.12
CA VAL A 355 -12.29 -10.96 13.17
C VAL A 355 -11.62 -10.87 11.79
N GLN A 356 -12.35 -11.30 10.73
CA GLN A 356 -11.91 -11.18 9.34
C GLN A 356 -11.71 -9.74 8.86
N ASP A 357 -12.42 -8.76 9.40
CA ASP A 357 -12.31 -7.37 8.98
C ASP A 357 -10.94 -6.78 9.36
N PHE A 358 -10.41 -7.10 10.55
CA PHE A 358 -9.08 -6.66 10.97
C PHE A 358 -7.95 -7.25 10.12
N VAL A 359 -8.05 -8.54 9.75
CA VAL A 359 -7.01 -9.24 9.00
C VAL A 359 -6.90 -8.72 7.57
N PHE A 360 -8.03 -8.35 6.96
CA PHE A 360 -8.09 -8.03 5.54
C PHE A 360 -8.29 -6.54 5.24
N ALA A 361 -8.44 -5.67 6.25
CA ALA A 361 -8.66 -4.23 6.02
C ALA A 361 -7.61 -3.61 5.10
N THR A 362 -6.32 -3.88 5.34
CA THR A 362 -5.22 -3.39 4.50
C THR A 362 -5.37 -3.82 3.04
N ALA A 363 -5.59 -5.12 2.78
CA ALA A 363 -5.76 -5.64 1.44
C ALA A 363 -7.06 -5.14 0.77
N LYS A 364 -8.16 -4.98 1.53
CA LYS A 364 -9.41 -4.39 1.03
C LYS A 364 -9.20 -2.96 0.55
N GLY A 365 -8.44 -2.17 1.31
CA GLY A 365 -8.05 -0.83 0.90
C GLY A 365 -7.20 -0.82 -0.36
N ALA A 366 -6.17 -1.66 -0.43
CA ALA A 366 -5.37 -1.82 -1.64
C ALA A 366 -6.25 -2.19 -2.85
N ALA A 367 -7.23 -3.08 -2.67
CA ALA A 367 -8.17 -3.48 -3.71
C ALA A 367 -9.10 -2.33 -4.14
N GLU A 368 -9.54 -1.49 -3.19
CA GLU A 368 -10.29 -0.27 -3.47
C GLU A 368 -9.48 0.68 -4.35
N PHE A 369 -8.22 0.95 -3.97
CA PHE A 369 -7.32 1.78 -4.77
C PHE A 369 -7.10 1.18 -6.17
N ALA A 370 -6.89 -0.13 -6.27
CA ALA A 370 -6.74 -0.84 -7.53
C ALA A 370 -7.96 -0.61 -8.42
N LYS A 371 -9.18 -0.79 -7.89
CA LYS A 371 -10.42 -0.62 -8.66
C LYS A 371 -10.59 0.83 -9.13
N ARG A 372 -10.37 1.80 -8.24
CA ARG A 372 -10.45 3.22 -8.59
C ARG A 372 -9.43 3.62 -9.66
N ARG A 373 -8.22 3.07 -9.63
CA ARG A 373 -7.19 3.31 -10.65
C ARG A 373 -7.55 2.69 -12.00
N GLN A 374 -8.16 1.50 -12.01
CA GLN A 374 -8.65 0.88 -13.24
C GLN A 374 -9.76 1.73 -13.90
N GLU A 375 -10.65 2.31 -13.10
CA GLU A 375 -11.77 3.12 -13.61
C GLU A 375 -11.39 4.58 -13.88
N VAL A 376 -10.40 5.12 -13.17
CA VAL A 376 -10.02 6.54 -13.23
C VAL A 376 -8.51 6.65 -13.21
N ARG A 377 -7.94 6.52 -14.40
CA ARG A 377 -6.49 6.59 -14.64
C ARG A 377 -6.06 7.91 -15.28
N CYS A 378 -6.87 8.38 -16.20
CA CYS A 378 -6.55 9.47 -17.12
C CYS A 378 -7.87 10.07 -17.63
N VAL A 379 -7.82 11.26 -18.22
CA VAL A 379 -8.98 11.82 -18.91
C VAL A 379 -9.15 11.06 -20.22
N GLU A 380 -10.20 10.25 -20.30
CA GLU A 380 -10.58 9.56 -21.52
C GLU A 380 -11.18 10.52 -22.55
N ASP A 381 -10.98 10.23 -23.82
CA ASP A 381 -11.72 10.90 -24.88
C ASP A 381 -13.21 10.57 -24.80
N GLU A 382 -14.07 11.49 -25.23
CA GLU A 382 -15.54 11.32 -25.19
C GLU A 382 -16.01 10.06 -25.93
N GLU A 383 -15.24 9.59 -26.91
CA GLU A 383 -15.50 8.37 -27.67
C GLU A 383 -15.33 7.08 -26.83
N CYS A 384 -14.50 7.10 -25.79
CA CYS A 384 -14.28 5.94 -24.91
C CYS A 384 -15.41 5.73 -23.90
N LYS A 385 -16.11 6.81 -23.50
CA LYS A 385 -17.21 6.76 -22.51
C LYS A 385 -18.33 5.77 -22.87
N PRO A 386 -18.90 5.74 -24.08
CA PRO A 386 -19.96 4.78 -24.41
C PRO A 386 -19.45 3.33 -24.38
N ILE A 387 -18.20 3.09 -24.80
CA ILE A 387 -17.58 1.77 -24.78
C ILE A 387 -17.41 1.28 -23.33
N ARG A 388 -16.87 2.15 -22.47
CA ARG A 388 -16.72 1.87 -21.04
C ARG A 388 -18.04 1.54 -20.37
N ASN A 389 -19.06 2.37 -20.59
CA ASN A 389 -20.37 2.16 -19.99
C ASN A 389 -20.99 0.82 -20.43
N ALA A 390 -20.83 0.44 -21.70
CA ALA A 390 -21.30 -0.84 -22.20
C ALA A 390 -20.61 -2.02 -21.48
N TRP A 391 -19.29 -1.96 -21.29
CA TRP A 391 -18.55 -3.04 -20.62
C TRP A 391 -18.77 -3.08 -19.10
N LEU A 392 -18.96 -1.94 -18.44
CA LEU A 392 -19.34 -1.90 -17.02
C LEU A 392 -20.69 -2.61 -16.80
N GLU A 393 -21.67 -2.33 -17.65
CA GLU A 393 -22.98 -3.01 -17.58
C GLU A 393 -22.87 -4.51 -17.89
N GLU A 394 -22.00 -4.90 -18.81
CA GLU A 394 -21.72 -6.32 -19.08
C GLU A 394 -21.05 -7.01 -17.88
N GLY A 395 -20.04 -6.38 -17.26
CA GLY A 395 -19.35 -6.91 -16.08
C GLY A 395 -20.30 -7.13 -14.90
N LYS A 396 -21.23 -6.19 -14.67
CA LYS A 396 -22.30 -6.35 -13.67
C LYS A 396 -23.18 -7.58 -13.96
N ARG A 397 -23.51 -7.84 -15.23
CA ARG A 397 -24.32 -9.00 -15.62
C ARG A 397 -23.58 -10.32 -15.44
N GLN A 398 -22.31 -10.41 -15.84
CA GLN A 398 -21.52 -11.64 -15.77
C GLN A 398 -21.35 -12.16 -14.33
N MET A 399 -21.27 -11.27 -13.35
CA MET A 399 -21.20 -11.64 -11.94
C MET A 399 -22.56 -12.01 -11.31
N GLY A 400 -23.62 -12.14 -12.12
CA GLY A 400 -24.96 -12.48 -11.63
C GLY A 400 -25.66 -11.33 -10.90
N LEU A 401 -25.22 -10.08 -11.13
CA LEU A 401 -25.70 -8.88 -10.44
C LEU A 401 -26.53 -7.96 -11.36
N GLY A 402 -26.90 -8.44 -12.54
CA GLY A 402 -27.93 -7.79 -13.36
C GLY A 402 -29.29 -7.81 -12.64
N PRO A 403 -30.21 -6.89 -12.99
CA PRO A 403 -31.57 -6.94 -12.47
C PRO A 403 -32.11 -8.35 -12.70
N GLN A 404 -32.41 -9.08 -11.62
CA GLN A 404 -33.19 -10.30 -11.74
C GLN A 404 -34.48 -9.86 -12.41
N ILE A 405 -34.69 -10.27 -13.66
CA ILE A 405 -35.98 -10.13 -14.31
C ILE A 405 -36.88 -11.05 -13.50
N VAL A 406 -37.53 -10.48 -12.49
CA VAL A 406 -38.59 -11.14 -11.74
C VAL A 406 -39.72 -11.29 -12.74
N LEU A 407 -39.73 -12.42 -13.45
CA LEU A 407 -40.87 -12.84 -14.25
C LEU A 407 -42.00 -13.12 -13.27
N HIS A 408 -42.83 -12.10 -13.03
CA HIS A 408 -44.14 -12.30 -12.42
C HIS A 408 -44.97 -13.14 -13.40
N ALA A 409 -45.16 -14.41 -13.06
CA ALA A 409 -46.08 -15.32 -13.73
C ALA A 409 -47.51 -15.13 -13.22
#